data_AF-A0A8R2H8E2-F1
#
_entry.id   AF-A0A8R2H8E2-F1
#
_cell.length_a   1.000
_cell.length_b   1.000
_cell.length_c   1.000
_cell.angle_alpha   90.00
_cell.angle_beta   90.00
_cell.angle_gamma   90.00
#
_symmetry.space_group_name_H-M   'P 1'
#
loop_
_entity.id
_entity.type
_entity.pdbx_description
1 polymer ?
#
loop_
_entity_poly.entity_id
_entity_poly.type
_entity_poly.pdbx_seq_one_letter_code
_entity_poly.pdbx_strand_id
1 'polypeptide(L)'
;MPPIRRTNIGRRTRNTRNCDHIRYNQTQEERAEANELRRAHNTQAHAAQTSPQIRQHVNIRRRSSDIALNRAAFEYDSAVAYKDLLCVDIGSLSIVCQHCKALKFRLETPGLCCAGGKVKLPVLAQPPEPLYSFLYGNTIQSKHSLANTQKYNGSFQMTSFGAEVVEQPGYNPSYKIQGQIHHRAGALLPQPNEDHKFIQIYFVGNSENELEQWCAIFPANKREMIGQLQILLHEHNELVRLFKTALDTMHSDDHKIIIRADKRPSGSYVRQFNAPTINEAAVVIVGENLASRDIVAISVVTSSSYGILRV
;
A
#
# COMPACT_ATOMS: atom_id res chain seq x y z
N MET A 1 -26.67 -3.33 58.13
CA MET A 1 -25.58 -2.39 58.50
C MET A 1 -24.25 -3.05 58.18
N PRO A 2 -23.33 -2.42 57.42
CA PRO A 2 -21.95 -2.92 57.33
C PRO A 2 -21.14 -2.48 58.57
N PRO A 3 -20.11 -3.25 59.00
CA PRO A 3 -19.41 -2.99 60.24
C PRO A 3 -18.43 -1.80 60.12
N ILE A 4 -18.30 -1.04 61.22
CA ILE A 4 -17.42 0.13 61.34
C ILE A 4 -15.95 -0.33 61.31
N ARG A 5 -15.17 0.18 60.35
CA ARG A 5 -13.70 -0.01 60.29
C ARG A 5 -13.05 0.71 61.49
N ARG A 6 -12.44 -0.05 62.40
CA ARG A 6 -11.57 0.50 63.46
C ARG A 6 -10.32 1.14 62.85
N THR A 7 -10.03 2.38 63.24
CA THR A 7 -8.85 3.13 62.81
C THR A 7 -7.57 2.52 63.40
N ASN A 8 -6.61 2.18 62.54
CA ASN A 8 -5.31 1.55 62.85
C ASN A 8 -4.31 2.49 63.57
N ILE A 9 -4.76 3.21 64.60
CA ILE A 9 -3.93 4.18 65.33
C ILE A 9 -2.85 3.44 66.15
N GLY A 10 -3.19 2.30 66.75
CA GLY A 10 -2.24 1.51 67.57
C GLY A 10 -1.10 0.84 66.79
N ARG A 11 -1.25 0.62 65.48
CA ARG A 11 -0.22 -0.04 64.65
C ARG A 11 0.89 0.93 64.27
N ARG A 12 0.54 2.19 64.02
CA ARG A 12 1.51 3.26 63.71
C ARG A 12 2.40 3.56 64.92
N THR A 13 1.81 3.71 66.11
CA THR A 13 2.57 4.01 67.34
C THR A 13 3.51 2.87 67.76
N ARG A 14 3.12 1.60 67.52
CA ARG A 14 3.99 0.44 67.77
C ARG A 14 5.17 0.36 66.81
N ASN A 15 4.95 0.67 65.53
CA ASN A 15 6.02 0.71 64.53
C ASN A 15 7.02 1.85 64.80
N THR A 16 6.54 3.04 65.20
CA THR A 16 7.43 4.16 65.56
C THR A 16 8.32 3.80 66.74
N ARG A 17 7.76 3.22 67.81
CA ARG A 17 8.53 2.77 68.98
C ARG A 17 9.56 1.68 68.64
N ASN A 18 9.21 0.73 67.77
CA ASN A 18 10.17 -0.28 67.29
C ASN A 18 11.29 0.34 66.45
N CYS A 19 10.97 1.27 65.54
CA CYS A 19 11.99 1.98 64.77
C CYS A 19 12.93 2.81 65.65
N ASP A 20 12.41 3.44 66.72
CA ASP A 20 13.21 4.20 67.67
C ASP A 20 14.09 3.30 68.54
N HIS A 21 13.60 2.13 68.96
CA HIS A 21 14.38 1.16 69.72
C HIS A 21 15.53 0.55 68.88
N ILE A 22 15.26 0.25 67.61
CA ILE A 22 16.28 -0.22 66.65
C ILE A 22 17.31 0.89 66.41
N ARG A 23 16.86 2.14 66.27
CA ARG A 23 17.75 3.28 66.09
C ARG A 23 18.64 3.49 67.32
N TYR A 24 18.14 3.34 68.55
CA TYR A 24 18.92 3.51 69.79
C TYR A 24 20.04 2.46 69.96
N ASN A 25 19.81 1.23 69.50
CA ASN A 25 20.74 0.11 69.71
C ASN A 25 21.76 -0.12 68.58
N GLN A 26 21.65 0.60 67.45
CA GLN A 26 22.58 0.46 66.32
C GLN A 26 23.77 1.41 66.42
N THR A 27 24.96 0.89 66.15
CA THR A 27 26.18 1.69 66.02
C THR A 27 26.16 2.55 64.76
N GLN A 28 27.01 3.59 64.67
CA GLN A 28 27.03 4.47 63.49
C GLN A 28 27.42 3.71 62.21
N GLU A 29 28.30 2.72 62.31
CA GLU A 29 28.74 1.89 61.17
C GLU A 29 27.60 1.03 60.62
N GLU A 30 26.84 0.35 61.49
CA GLU A 30 25.68 -0.46 61.07
C GLU A 30 24.61 0.39 60.37
N ARG A 31 24.42 1.65 60.81
CA ARG A 31 23.50 2.59 60.14
C ARG A 31 24.03 3.05 58.78
N ALA A 32 25.34 3.21 58.64
CA ALA A 32 25.95 3.59 57.36
C ALA A 32 25.78 2.47 56.33
N GLU A 33 26.09 1.23 56.73
CA GLU A 33 25.97 0.04 55.88
C GLU A 33 24.51 -0.23 55.47
N ALA A 34 23.55 -0.14 56.40
CA ALA A 34 22.13 -0.29 56.08
C ALA A 34 21.62 0.80 55.13
N ASN A 35 22.12 2.04 55.25
CA ASN A 35 21.78 3.12 54.33
C ASN A 35 22.43 2.95 52.95
N GLU A 36 23.61 2.33 52.89
CA GLU A 36 24.30 2.03 51.64
C GLU A 36 23.62 0.88 50.88
N LEU A 37 23.25 -0.19 51.59
CA LEU A 37 22.42 -1.28 51.04
C LEU A 37 21.08 -0.76 50.51
N ARG A 38 20.43 0.15 51.25
CA ARG A 38 19.17 0.75 50.79
C ARG A 38 19.35 1.67 49.59
N ARG A 39 20.49 2.37 49.50
CA ARG A 39 20.86 3.16 48.32
C ARG A 39 21.10 2.24 47.12
N ALA A 40 21.86 1.15 47.27
CA ALA A 40 22.09 0.18 46.20
C ALA A 40 20.79 -0.46 45.70
N HIS A 41 19.90 -0.87 46.61
CA HIS A 41 18.59 -1.43 46.26
C HIS A 41 17.71 -0.41 45.51
N ASN A 42 17.68 0.86 45.96
CA ASN A 42 16.93 1.91 45.27
C ASN A 42 17.51 2.25 43.90
N THR A 43 18.84 2.20 43.74
CA THR A 43 19.50 2.38 42.45
C THR A 43 19.17 1.23 41.49
N GLN A 44 19.15 -0.02 41.96
CA GLN A 44 18.72 -1.17 41.16
C GLN A 44 17.23 -1.12 40.79
N ALA A 45 16.36 -0.71 41.72
CA ALA A 45 14.94 -0.51 41.44
C ALA A 45 14.70 0.62 40.43
N HIS A 46 15.48 1.71 40.50
CA HIS A 46 15.42 2.77 39.50
C HIS A 46 15.93 2.31 38.14
N ALA A 47 17.02 1.53 38.09
CA ALA A 47 17.53 0.95 36.84
C ALA A 47 16.50 0.03 36.17
N ALA A 48 15.80 -0.79 36.95
CA ALA A 48 14.73 -1.67 36.45
C ALA A 48 13.47 -0.92 35.96
N GLN A 49 13.23 0.32 36.43
CA GLN A 49 12.10 1.16 35.99
C GLN A 49 12.46 2.15 34.87
N THR A 50 13.72 2.19 34.41
CA THR A 50 14.18 3.03 33.28
C THR A 50 13.91 2.37 31.92
N SER A 51 12.67 1.99 31.65
CA SER A 51 12.20 1.91 30.26
C SER A 51 11.64 3.29 29.88
N PRO A 52 12.25 4.04 28.93
CA PRO A 52 11.81 5.39 28.54
C PRO A 52 10.31 5.48 28.19
N GLN A 53 9.75 4.37 27.70
CA GLN A 53 8.37 4.21 27.28
C GLN A 53 7.36 4.39 28.43
N ILE A 54 7.64 3.88 29.64
CA ILE A 54 6.68 3.91 30.75
C ILE A 54 6.52 5.34 31.31
N ARG A 55 7.62 6.11 31.39
CA ARG A 55 7.57 7.53 31.80
C ARG A 55 6.82 8.41 30.80
N GLN A 56 6.92 8.12 29.50
CA GLN A 56 6.15 8.82 28.47
C GLN A 56 4.65 8.55 28.59
N HIS A 57 4.24 7.29 28.78
CA HIS A 57 2.82 6.93 28.88
C HIS A 57 2.07 7.60 30.06
N VAL A 58 2.72 7.76 31.22
CA VAL A 58 2.09 8.40 32.39
C VAL A 58 1.96 9.92 32.22
N ASN A 59 2.94 10.57 31.57
CA ASN A 59 2.91 12.01 31.31
C ASN A 59 1.93 12.40 30.18
N ILE A 60 1.76 11.55 29.16
CA ILE A 60 0.77 11.77 28.09
C ILE A 60 -0.66 11.73 28.65
N ARG A 61 -0.96 10.79 29.57
CA ARG A 61 -2.28 10.71 30.22
C ARG A 61 -2.66 11.96 31.01
N ARG A 62 -1.69 12.69 31.57
CA ARG A 62 -1.93 13.96 32.29
C ARG A 62 -2.02 15.18 31.37
N ARG A 63 -1.42 15.15 30.18
CA ARG A 63 -1.52 16.23 29.18
C ARG A 63 -2.74 16.11 28.26
N SER A 64 -3.25 14.90 28.05
CA SER A 64 -4.38 14.61 27.14
C SER A 64 -5.68 15.35 27.52
N SER A 65 -5.87 15.72 28.79
CA SER A 65 -7.04 16.49 29.23
C SER A 65 -7.03 17.97 28.84
N ASP A 66 -5.87 18.54 28.44
CA ASP A 66 -5.71 19.99 28.18
C ASP A 66 -5.31 20.33 26.72
N ILE A 67 -5.20 19.35 25.82
CA ILE A 67 -4.89 19.65 24.41
C ILE A 67 -6.18 20.09 23.72
N ALA A 68 -6.29 21.40 23.45
CA ALA A 68 -7.32 21.95 22.58
C ALA A 68 -7.09 21.45 21.15
N LEU A 69 -7.79 20.37 20.75
CA LEU A 69 -7.69 19.79 19.41
C LEU A 69 -8.41 20.59 18.31
N ASN A 70 -8.92 21.79 18.63
CA ASN A 70 -9.54 22.66 17.64
C ASN A 70 -8.52 22.98 16.55
N ARG A 71 -8.82 22.53 15.32
CA ARG A 71 -7.97 22.70 14.13
C ARG A 71 -6.59 22.02 14.21
N ALA A 72 -6.34 21.14 15.18
CA ALA A 72 -5.06 20.42 15.31
C ALA A 72 -4.69 19.57 14.08
N ALA A 73 -5.67 19.19 13.25
CA ALA A 73 -5.41 18.53 11.97
C ALA A 73 -4.62 19.42 10.97
N PHE A 74 -4.73 20.74 11.09
CA PHE A 74 -3.98 21.71 10.27
C PHE A 74 -2.61 22.05 10.86
N GLU A 75 -2.37 21.69 12.11
CA GLU A 75 -1.12 21.87 12.86
C GLU A 75 -0.60 20.50 13.32
N TYR A 76 -0.41 19.60 12.36
CA TYR A 76 0.02 18.24 12.64
C TYR A 76 1.43 18.20 13.25
N ASP A 77 1.54 17.67 14.47
CA ASP A 77 2.81 17.40 15.16
C ASP A 77 3.07 15.89 15.22
N SER A 78 4.06 15.42 14.44
CA SER A 78 4.44 14.01 14.39
C SER A 78 4.92 13.43 15.74
N ALA A 79 5.26 14.26 16.72
CA ALA A 79 5.65 13.81 18.06
C ALA A 79 4.43 13.46 18.94
N VAL A 80 3.22 13.84 18.54
CA VAL A 80 1.99 13.57 19.26
C VAL A 80 1.39 12.24 18.79
N ALA A 81 1.18 11.32 19.73
CA ALA A 81 0.47 10.07 19.47
C ALA A 81 -1.06 10.32 19.41
N TYR A 82 -1.54 10.96 18.34
CA TYR A 82 -2.97 11.30 18.16
C TYR A 82 -3.91 10.10 18.29
N LYS A 83 -3.45 8.89 17.95
CA LYS A 83 -4.21 7.63 18.12
C LYS A 83 -4.58 7.32 19.58
N ASP A 84 -3.83 7.85 20.54
CA ASP A 84 -4.03 7.62 21.97
C ASP A 84 -4.89 8.73 22.62
N LEU A 85 -5.27 9.75 21.84
CA LEU A 85 -6.14 10.83 22.29
C LEU A 85 -7.60 10.41 22.19
N LEU A 86 -8.22 10.15 23.33
CA LEU A 86 -9.64 9.74 23.47
C LEU A 86 -10.65 10.86 23.11
N CYS A 87 -10.19 12.06 22.77
CA CYS A 87 -11.04 13.22 22.50
C CYS A 87 -11.50 13.36 21.03
N VAL A 88 -11.01 12.51 20.12
CA VAL A 88 -11.53 12.42 18.74
C VAL A 88 -12.29 11.12 18.57
N ASP A 89 -13.61 11.17 18.80
CA ASP A 89 -14.52 10.04 18.54
C ASP A 89 -15.47 10.40 17.39
N ILE A 90 -15.24 9.81 16.21
CA ILE A 90 -16.10 9.94 15.03
C ILE A 90 -17.34 9.03 15.16
N GLY A 91 -17.33 8.11 16.14
CA GLY A 91 -18.36 7.10 16.35
C GLY A 91 -18.25 5.93 15.37
N SER A 92 -19.11 4.92 15.59
CA SER A 92 -19.20 3.76 14.70
C SER A 92 -19.92 4.10 13.39
N LEU A 93 -19.51 3.44 12.29
CA LEU A 93 -20.18 3.49 10.99
C LEU A 93 -21.45 2.62 11.00
N SER A 94 -22.45 3.00 11.79
CA SER A 94 -23.63 2.16 12.09
C SER A 94 -24.96 2.72 11.60
N ILE A 95 -25.02 3.97 11.12
CA ILE A 95 -26.28 4.55 10.62
C ILE A 95 -26.54 4.04 9.21
N VAL A 96 -27.61 3.29 9.01
CA VAL A 96 -27.98 2.79 7.68
C VAL A 96 -28.81 3.84 6.94
N CYS A 97 -28.37 4.25 5.75
CA CYS A 97 -29.18 5.10 4.86
C CYS A 97 -30.47 4.38 4.44
N GLN A 98 -31.62 5.04 4.56
CA GLN A 98 -32.92 4.44 4.20
C GLN A 98 -33.03 4.15 2.68
N HIS A 99 -32.41 4.98 1.85
CA HIS A 99 -32.47 4.89 0.38
C HIS A 99 -31.46 3.90 -0.22
N CYS A 100 -30.16 4.09 0.05
CA CYS A 100 -29.09 3.32 -0.60
C CYS A 100 -28.45 2.24 0.29
N LYS A 101 -28.88 2.12 1.55
CA LYS A 101 -28.32 1.18 2.56
C LYS A 101 -26.84 1.37 2.90
N ALA A 102 -26.19 2.42 2.37
CA ALA A 102 -24.84 2.79 2.80
C ALA A 102 -24.79 3.03 4.31
N LEU A 103 -23.71 2.55 4.94
CA LEU A 103 -23.42 2.82 6.34
C LEU A 103 -22.82 4.23 6.49
N LYS A 104 -23.23 4.93 7.53
CA LYS A 104 -22.90 6.33 7.80
C LYS A 104 -22.40 6.51 9.22
N PHE A 105 -21.56 7.52 9.42
CA PHE A 105 -21.20 7.99 10.76
C PHE A 105 -22.31 8.88 11.35
N ARG A 106 -22.32 9.02 12.68
CA ARG A 106 -23.40 9.69 13.42
C ARG A 106 -23.69 11.12 12.98
N LEU A 107 -22.64 11.87 12.62
CA LEU A 107 -22.73 13.30 12.30
C LEU A 107 -22.77 13.59 10.79
N GLU A 108 -22.82 12.55 9.94
CA GLU A 108 -22.93 12.75 8.50
C GLU A 108 -24.32 13.21 8.07
N THR A 109 -24.37 14.17 7.16
CA THR A 109 -25.64 14.69 6.63
C THR A 109 -26.46 13.59 5.95
N PRO A 110 -27.82 13.63 6.01
CA PRO A 110 -28.68 12.62 5.38
C PRO A 110 -28.36 12.36 3.90
N GLY A 111 -27.91 13.40 3.18
CA GLY A 111 -27.62 13.35 1.75
C GLY A 111 -26.21 12.92 1.36
N LEU A 112 -25.27 12.71 2.28
CA LEU A 112 -23.85 12.50 1.94
C LEU A 112 -23.60 11.29 1.00
N CYS A 113 -24.36 10.21 1.16
CA CYS A 113 -24.18 8.97 0.39
C CYS A 113 -24.92 8.91 -0.95
N CYS A 114 -26.13 9.49 -1.03
CA CYS A 114 -27.01 9.33 -2.20
C CYS A 114 -27.83 10.58 -2.53
N ALA A 115 -27.43 11.74 -2.01
CA ALA A 115 -28.15 13.00 -2.12
C ALA A 115 -29.64 12.89 -1.70
N GLY A 116 -29.93 12.10 -0.67
CA GLY A 116 -31.30 11.87 -0.18
C GLY A 116 -32.13 10.97 -1.11
N GLY A 117 -31.49 9.99 -1.75
CA GLY A 117 -32.14 9.04 -2.66
C GLY A 117 -32.20 9.50 -4.12
N LYS A 118 -31.65 10.68 -4.45
CA LYS A 118 -31.57 11.19 -5.84
C LYS A 118 -30.54 10.44 -6.68
N VAL A 119 -29.50 9.91 -6.05
CA VAL A 119 -28.48 9.08 -6.71
C VAL A 119 -28.76 7.61 -6.43
N LYS A 120 -29.03 6.85 -7.49
CA LYS A 120 -29.15 5.39 -7.43
C LYS A 120 -27.90 4.77 -8.04
N LEU A 121 -26.99 4.33 -7.19
CA LEU A 121 -25.81 3.60 -7.65
C LEU A 121 -26.22 2.19 -8.11
N PRO A 122 -25.70 1.69 -9.24
CA PRO A 122 -25.86 0.30 -9.62
C PRO A 122 -25.22 -0.59 -8.56
N VAL A 123 -25.83 -1.75 -8.33
CA VAL A 123 -25.22 -2.77 -7.47
C VAL A 123 -23.93 -3.22 -8.14
N LEU A 124 -22.83 -3.20 -7.40
CA LEU A 124 -21.56 -3.71 -7.90
C LEU A 124 -21.71 -5.20 -8.20
N ALA A 125 -21.43 -5.59 -9.43
CA ALA A 125 -21.37 -7.00 -9.79
C ALA A 125 -20.30 -7.68 -8.94
N GLN A 126 -20.59 -8.90 -8.51
CA GLN A 126 -19.57 -9.69 -7.83
C GLN A 126 -18.46 -10.02 -8.84
N PRO A 127 -17.18 -9.91 -8.44
CA PRO A 127 -16.09 -10.35 -9.29
C PRO A 127 -16.25 -11.85 -9.64
N PRO A 128 -15.79 -12.29 -10.81
CA PRO A 128 -15.78 -13.71 -11.16
C PRO A 128 -14.89 -14.52 -10.20
N GLU A 129 -15.18 -15.81 -10.04
CA GLU A 129 -14.26 -16.72 -9.35
C GLU A 129 -13.00 -16.96 -10.18
N PRO A 130 -11.82 -17.12 -9.57
CA PRO A 130 -11.56 -17.27 -8.13
C PRO A 130 -11.35 -15.94 -7.37
N LEU A 131 -11.46 -14.80 -8.05
CA LEU A 131 -11.14 -13.49 -7.48
C LEU A 131 -12.10 -13.13 -6.32
N TYR A 132 -13.38 -13.49 -6.43
CA TYR A 132 -14.34 -13.30 -5.34
C TYR A 132 -13.91 -14.01 -4.06
N SER A 133 -13.60 -15.31 -4.15
CA SER A 133 -13.12 -16.10 -3.02
C SER A 133 -11.80 -15.58 -2.45
N PHE A 134 -10.94 -14.97 -3.27
CA PHE A 134 -9.68 -14.40 -2.81
C PHE A 134 -9.82 -13.08 -2.05
N LEU A 135 -10.85 -12.29 -2.35
CA LEU A 135 -11.00 -10.94 -1.80
C LEU A 135 -11.84 -10.87 -0.52
N TYR A 136 -12.65 -11.90 -0.22
CA TYR A 136 -13.66 -11.81 0.85
C TYR A 136 -13.09 -11.91 2.28
N GLY A 137 -11.87 -12.41 2.46
CA GLY A 137 -11.16 -12.44 3.77
C GLY A 137 -11.69 -13.45 4.80
N ASN A 138 -12.64 -14.32 4.43
CA ASN A 138 -13.26 -15.30 5.32
C ASN A 138 -12.50 -16.63 5.42
N THR A 139 -11.77 -17.04 4.39
CA THR A 139 -10.99 -18.30 4.35
C THR A 139 -9.50 -18.06 4.61
N ILE A 140 -8.75 -19.12 4.98
CA ILE A 140 -7.28 -19.07 5.09
C ILE A 140 -6.66 -18.63 3.76
N GLN A 141 -7.20 -19.13 2.65
CA GLN A 141 -6.77 -18.80 1.29
C GLN A 141 -6.96 -17.30 1.00
N SER A 142 -8.16 -16.76 1.26
CA SER A 142 -8.46 -15.34 1.04
C SER A 142 -7.57 -14.42 1.88
N LYS A 143 -7.33 -14.76 3.17
CA LYS A 143 -6.43 -14.01 4.05
C LYS A 143 -5.00 -14.02 3.52
N HIS A 144 -4.55 -15.16 2.98
CA HIS A 144 -3.24 -15.26 2.35
C HIS A 144 -3.14 -14.41 1.07
N SER A 145 -4.17 -14.45 0.21
CA SER A 145 -4.25 -13.62 -1.00
C SER A 145 -4.19 -12.13 -0.67
N LEU A 146 -4.97 -11.68 0.31
CA LEU A 146 -4.99 -10.29 0.77
C LEU A 146 -3.62 -9.87 1.32
N ALA A 147 -3.00 -10.71 2.15
CA ALA A 147 -1.67 -10.42 2.70
C ALA A 147 -0.55 -10.38 1.64
N ASN A 148 -0.74 -11.01 0.48
CA ASN A 148 0.26 -11.12 -0.58
C ASN A 148 -0.20 -10.48 -1.91
N THR A 149 -1.23 -9.62 -1.88
CA THR A 149 -1.85 -9.05 -3.10
C THR A 149 -0.83 -8.34 -3.98
N GLN A 150 0.12 -7.61 -3.40
CA GLN A 150 1.18 -6.95 -4.17
C GLN A 150 2.06 -7.93 -4.93
N LYS A 151 2.37 -9.10 -4.36
CA LYS A 151 3.19 -10.13 -5.02
C LYS A 151 2.44 -10.73 -6.21
N TYR A 152 1.17 -11.07 -6.02
CA TYR A 152 0.35 -11.64 -7.10
C TYR A 152 0.10 -10.62 -8.22
N ASN A 153 -0.25 -9.37 -7.88
CA ASN A 153 -0.42 -8.32 -8.89
C ASN A 153 0.88 -8.03 -9.64
N GLY A 154 2.02 -8.05 -8.94
CA GLY A 154 3.34 -7.88 -9.54
C GLY A 154 3.72 -9.03 -10.48
N SER A 155 3.29 -10.27 -10.18
CA SER A 155 3.50 -11.40 -11.09
C SER A 155 2.81 -11.16 -12.43
N PHE A 156 1.54 -10.82 -12.44
CA PHE A 156 0.77 -10.68 -13.68
C PHE A 156 0.86 -9.29 -14.34
N GLN A 157 1.83 -8.46 -13.92
CA GLN A 157 2.01 -7.12 -14.45
C GLN A 157 2.48 -7.15 -15.93
N MET A 158 1.72 -6.49 -16.81
CA MET A 158 2.03 -6.41 -18.24
C MET A 158 2.94 -5.24 -18.59
N THR A 159 2.86 -4.14 -17.83
CA THR A 159 3.60 -2.91 -18.09
C THR A 159 4.23 -2.41 -16.81
N SER A 160 5.46 -1.91 -16.90
CA SER A 160 6.14 -1.25 -15.80
C SER A 160 5.78 0.24 -15.75
N PHE A 161 5.95 0.83 -14.57
CA PHE A 161 5.73 2.26 -14.36
C PHE A 161 6.89 3.07 -14.94
N GLY A 162 6.59 4.04 -15.79
CA GLY A 162 7.54 5.00 -16.34
C GLY A 162 7.19 6.41 -15.88
N ALA A 163 8.16 7.12 -15.33
CA ALA A 163 8.05 8.54 -15.01
C ALA A 163 9.44 9.16 -14.87
N GLU A 164 9.53 10.49 -14.99
CA GLU A 164 10.71 11.25 -14.57
C GLU A 164 10.63 11.51 -13.07
N VAL A 165 11.44 10.79 -12.30
CA VAL A 165 11.46 10.88 -10.83
C VAL A 165 12.44 11.97 -10.44
N VAL A 166 11.97 12.91 -9.62
CA VAL A 166 12.79 13.97 -9.05
C VAL A 166 13.36 13.49 -7.73
N GLU A 167 14.65 13.18 -7.71
CA GLU A 167 15.38 12.88 -6.48
C GLU A 167 15.58 14.16 -5.67
N GLN A 168 15.20 14.14 -4.39
CA GLN A 168 15.45 15.25 -3.49
C GLN A 168 16.58 14.90 -2.51
N PRO A 169 17.52 15.82 -2.25
CA PRO A 169 18.57 15.59 -1.28
C PRO A 169 18.00 15.49 0.13
N GLY A 170 18.56 14.56 0.93
CA GLY A 170 18.12 14.29 2.29
C GLY A 170 16.97 13.27 2.36
N TYR A 171 16.49 13.00 3.58
CA TYR A 171 15.34 12.11 3.76
C TYR A 171 14.05 12.84 3.36
N ASN A 172 13.43 12.39 2.27
CA ASN A 172 12.10 12.82 1.87
C ASN A 172 11.22 11.57 1.64
N PRO A 173 10.13 11.38 2.42
CA PRO A 173 9.22 10.25 2.25
C PRO A 173 8.31 10.38 1.00
N SER A 174 8.44 11.45 0.22
CA SER A 174 7.59 11.74 -0.94
C SER A 174 8.22 11.23 -2.23
N TYR A 175 7.42 10.52 -3.04
CA TYR A 175 7.77 10.18 -4.42
C TYR A 175 7.36 11.34 -5.34
N LYS A 176 8.33 12.08 -5.89
CA LYS A 176 8.06 13.24 -6.73
C LYS A 176 8.29 12.90 -8.19
N ILE A 177 7.27 13.14 -9.01
CA ILE A 177 7.29 12.94 -10.45
C ILE A 177 7.20 14.30 -11.11
N GLN A 178 8.04 14.53 -12.12
CA GLN A 178 7.93 15.66 -13.02
C GLN A 178 7.48 15.16 -14.40
N GLY A 179 6.64 15.93 -15.08
CA GLY A 179 6.13 15.54 -16.40
C GLY A 179 5.02 14.49 -16.33
N GLN A 180 4.97 13.65 -17.36
CA GLN A 180 3.90 12.65 -17.55
C GLN A 180 4.29 11.28 -16.99
N ILE A 181 3.26 10.50 -16.67
CA ILE A 181 3.38 9.10 -16.29
C ILE A 181 3.05 8.27 -17.53
N HIS A 182 3.91 7.30 -17.84
CA HIS A 182 3.74 6.38 -18.95
C HIS A 182 3.83 4.92 -18.50
N HIS A 183 3.22 4.03 -19.28
CA HIS A 183 3.32 2.59 -19.10
C HIS A 183 4.38 2.02 -20.05
N ARG A 184 5.39 1.36 -19.51
CA ARG A 184 6.48 0.76 -20.30
C ARG A 184 6.22 -0.73 -20.48
N ALA A 185 5.90 -1.13 -21.71
CA ALA A 185 5.88 -2.54 -22.12
C ALA A 185 7.21 -2.90 -22.80
N GLY A 186 7.80 -4.04 -22.44
CA GLY A 186 8.96 -4.59 -23.14
C GLY A 186 8.57 -5.26 -24.47
N ALA A 187 9.55 -5.89 -25.13
CA ALA A 187 9.28 -6.72 -26.29
C ALA A 187 8.32 -7.86 -25.94
N LEU A 188 7.38 -8.18 -26.84
CA LEU A 188 6.42 -9.27 -26.65
C LEU A 188 7.07 -10.66 -26.75
N LEU A 189 8.19 -10.76 -27.46
CA LEU A 189 9.01 -11.97 -27.55
C LEU A 189 10.34 -11.77 -26.81
N PRO A 190 10.91 -12.83 -26.22
CA PRO A 190 12.23 -12.76 -25.60
C PRO A 190 13.32 -12.55 -26.65
N GLN A 191 14.46 -12.01 -26.22
CA GLN A 191 15.66 -11.97 -27.04
C GLN A 191 16.20 -13.39 -27.27
N PRO A 192 17.03 -13.60 -28.31
CA PRO A 192 17.68 -14.89 -28.51
C PRO A 192 18.44 -15.34 -27.25
N ASN A 193 18.17 -16.57 -26.80
CA ASN A 193 18.73 -17.18 -25.59
C ASN A 193 18.27 -16.57 -24.24
N GLU A 194 17.19 -15.77 -24.22
CA GLU A 194 16.56 -15.33 -22.97
C GLU A 194 15.26 -16.08 -22.68
N ASP A 195 14.98 -16.29 -21.39
CA ASP A 195 13.70 -16.81 -20.93
C ASP A 195 12.59 -15.76 -21.03
N HIS A 196 11.36 -16.23 -21.25
CA HIS A 196 10.16 -15.39 -21.28
C HIS A 196 9.87 -14.81 -19.89
N LYS A 197 9.63 -13.50 -19.82
CA LYS A 197 9.36 -12.78 -18.56
C LYS A 197 8.12 -11.89 -18.68
N PHE A 198 7.38 -11.76 -17.58
CA PHE A 198 6.20 -10.89 -17.45
C PHE A 198 5.19 -11.10 -18.60
N ILE A 199 4.88 -10.06 -19.38
CA ILE A 199 3.93 -10.13 -20.49
C ILE A 199 4.28 -11.25 -21.49
N GLN A 200 5.56 -11.56 -21.67
CA GLN A 200 6.01 -12.59 -22.60
C GLN A 200 5.55 -14.00 -22.19
N ILE A 201 5.27 -14.21 -20.90
CA ILE A 201 4.91 -15.53 -20.36
C ILE A 201 3.55 -15.97 -20.91
N TYR A 202 2.67 -15.03 -21.23
CA TYR A 202 1.40 -15.35 -21.91
C TYR A 202 1.60 -15.97 -23.30
N PHE A 203 2.82 -16.01 -23.85
CA PHE A 203 3.09 -16.48 -25.22
C PHE A 203 4.06 -17.68 -25.28
N VAL A 204 4.41 -18.28 -24.13
CA VAL A 204 5.34 -19.43 -24.05
C VAL A 204 4.77 -20.70 -24.72
N GLY A 205 3.46 -20.72 -24.98
CA GLY A 205 2.77 -21.81 -25.67
C GLY A 205 1.52 -22.23 -24.92
N ASN A 206 1.53 -23.42 -24.32
CA ASN A 206 0.38 -23.94 -23.59
C ASN A 206 0.33 -23.42 -22.14
N SER A 207 -0.86 -23.48 -21.53
CA SER A 207 -1.14 -23.00 -20.18
C SER A 207 -0.25 -23.60 -19.08
N GLU A 208 0.22 -24.84 -19.23
CA GLU A 208 1.07 -25.48 -18.22
C GLU A 208 2.48 -24.89 -18.25
N ASN A 209 3.03 -24.68 -19.45
CA ASN A 209 4.33 -24.04 -19.61
C ASN A 209 4.31 -22.60 -19.08
N GLU A 210 3.22 -21.85 -19.29
CA GLU A 210 3.05 -20.51 -18.70
C GLU A 210 3.12 -20.59 -17.16
N LEU A 211 2.39 -21.54 -16.56
CA LEU A 211 2.33 -21.74 -15.11
C LEU A 211 3.68 -22.15 -14.53
N GLU A 212 4.41 -23.04 -15.20
CA GLU A 212 5.77 -23.41 -14.80
C GLU A 212 6.70 -22.20 -14.82
N GLN A 213 6.62 -21.38 -15.88
CA GLN A 213 7.44 -20.18 -16.01
C GLN A 213 7.12 -19.14 -14.92
N TRP A 214 5.83 -18.94 -14.61
CA TRP A 214 5.43 -18.08 -13.49
C TRP A 214 5.98 -18.58 -12.16
N CYS A 215 5.88 -19.89 -11.90
CA CYS A 215 6.41 -20.50 -10.69
C CYS A 215 7.94 -20.38 -10.58
N ALA A 216 8.65 -20.46 -11.71
CA ALA A 216 10.10 -20.32 -11.76
C ALA A 216 10.55 -18.90 -11.40
N ILE A 217 9.85 -17.87 -11.89
CA ILE A 217 10.17 -16.46 -11.62
C ILE A 217 9.71 -16.04 -10.22
N PHE A 218 8.57 -16.57 -9.75
CA PHE A 218 7.97 -16.21 -8.47
C PHE A 218 7.82 -17.43 -7.53
N PRO A 219 8.93 -18.08 -7.11
CA PRO A 219 8.89 -19.33 -6.34
C PRO A 219 8.28 -19.17 -4.95
N ALA A 220 8.23 -17.94 -4.41
CA ALA A 220 7.60 -17.64 -3.13
C ALA A 220 6.06 -17.60 -3.21
N ASN A 221 5.49 -17.51 -4.42
CA ASN A 221 4.05 -17.47 -4.63
C ASN A 221 3.50 -18.89 -4.74
N LYS A 222 2.29 -19.12 -4.22
CA LYS A 222 1.65 -20.44 -4.31
C LYS A 222 1.26 -20.76 -5.76
N ARG A 223 1.76 -21.89 -6.29
CA ARG A 223 1.43 -22.41 -7.64
C ARG A 223 -0.07 -22.45 -7.90
N GLU A 224 -0.85 -22.98 -6.96
CA GLU A 224 -2.31 -23.09 -7.10
C GLU A 224 -2.98 -21.72 -7.35
N MET A 225 -2.54 -20.69 -6.64
CA MET A 225 -3.08 -19.33 -6.77
C MET A 225 -2.68 -18.70 -8.10
N ILE A 226 -1.43 -18.91 -8.53
CA ILE A 226 -0.96 -18.46 -9.85
C ILE A 226 -1.81 -19.12 -10.94
N GLY A 227 -2.01 -20.44 -10.88
CA GLY A 227 -2.82 -21.15 -11.88
C GLY A 227 -4.26 -20.65 -11.92
N GLN A 228 -4.88 -20.45 -10.76
CA GLN A 228 -6.23 -19.90 -10.63
C GLN A 228 -6.35 -18.48 -11.21
N LEU A 229 -5.38 -17.60 -10.95
CA LEU A 229 -5.34 -16.25 -11.52
C LEU A 229 -5.04 -16.26 -13.03
N GLN A 230 -4.18 -17.16 -13.49
CA GLN A 230 -3.86 -17.32 -14.91
C GLN A 230 -5.10 -17.70 -15.72
N ILE A 231 -5.87 -18.69 -15.26
CA ILE A 231 -7.14 -19.09 -15.90
C ILE A 231 -8.09 -17.90 -15.98
N LEU A 232 -8.30 -17.21 -14.86
CA LEU A 232 -9.14 -16.02 -14.79
C LEU A 232 -8.72 -14.95 -15.81
N LEU A 233 -7.42 -14.70 -15.94
CA LEU A 233 -6.89 -13.72 -16.87
C LEU A 233 -7.07 -14.15 -18.32
N HIS A 234 -6.86 -15.43 -18.67
CA HIS A 234 -7.14 -15.90 -20.03
C HIS A 234 -8.63 -15.76 -20.40
N GLU A 235 -9.53 -16.05 -19.45
CA GLU A 235 -10.97 -15.99 -19.69
C GLU A 235 -11.48 -14.55 -19.79
N HIS A 236 -11.05 -13.66 -18.89
CA HIS A 236 -11.68 -12.34 -18.73
C HIS A 236 -10.82 -11.15 -19.18
N ASN A 237 -9.49 -11.29 -19.30
CA ASN A 237 -8.64 -10.16 -19.64
C ASN A 237 -8.56 -9.94 -21.16
N GLU A 238 -9.22 -8.87 -21.62
CA GLU A 238 -9.26 -8.50 -23.03
C GLU A 238 -7.87 -8.17 -23.62
N LEU A 239 -6.92 -7.68 -22.80
CA LEU A 239 -5.56 -7.40 -23.26
C LEU A 239 -4.80 -8.69 -23.54
N VAL A 240 -4.92 -9.70 -22.66
CA VAL A 240 -4.31 -11.02 -22.91
C VAL A 240 -4.82 -11.58 -24.24
N ARG A 241 -6.14 -11.54 -24.46
CA ARG A 241 -6.75 -12.00 -25.72
C ARG A 241 -6.24 -11.20 -26.91
N LEU A 242 -6.22 -9.87 -26.83
CA LEU A 242 -5.75 -8.99 -27.89
C LEU A 242 -4.30 -9.29 -28.27
N PHE A 243 -3.39 -9.39 -27.29
CA PHE A 243 -1.98 -9.67 -27.56
C PHE A 243 -1.76 -11.08 -28.15
N LYS A 244 -2.48 -12.09 -27.64
CA LYS A 244 -2.42 -13.45 -28.22
C LYS A 244 -2.87 -13.45 -29.68
N THR A 245 -4.03 -12.85 -29.97
CA THR A 245 -4.54 -12.74 -31.34
C THR A 245 -3.59 -11.95 -32.25
N ALA A 246 -3.01 -10.86 -31.75
CA ALA A 246 -2.05 -10.07 -32.52
C ALA A 246 -0.82 -10.91 -32.90
N LEU A 247 -0.24 -11.66 -31.96
CA LEU A 247 0.91 -12.52 -32.25
C LEU A 247 0.56 -13.67 -33.22
N ASP A 248 -0.60 -14.30 -33.06
CA ASP A 248 -1.04 -15.38 -33.95
C ASP A 248 -1.30 -14.90 -35.40
N THR A 249 -1.66 -13.63 -35.56
CA THR A 249 -1.96 -13.00 -36.86
C THR A 249 -0.80 -12.22 -37.45
N MET A 250 0.31 -12.08 -36.72
CA MET A 250 1.52 -11.44 -37.23
C MET A 250 2.16 -12.31 -38.31
N HIS A 251 2.14 -11.83 -39.55
CA HIS A 251 2.92 -12.42 -40.63
C HIS A 251 4.42 -12.20 -40.40
N SER A 252 5.26 -13.15 -40.83
CA SER A 252 6.73 -13.12 -40.68
C SER A 252 7.43 -12.05 -41.54
N ASP A 253 6.69 -11.10 -42.09
CA ASP A 253 7.24 -10.14 -43.03
C ASP A 253 8.01 -9.04 -42.27
N ASP A 254 9.20 -8.72 -42.76
CA ASP A 254 10.01 -7.59 -42.28
C ASP A 254 9.27 -6.28 -42.54
N HIS A 255 8.53 -5.81 -41.54
CA HIS A 255 7.81 -4.54 -41.62
C HIS A 255 8.71 -3.40 -41.14
N LYS A 256 9.12 -2.54 -42.07
CA LYS A 256 9.80 -1.29 -41.75
C LYS A 256 8.77 -0.20 -41.43
N ILE A 257 8.64 0.13 -40.15
CA ILE A 257 7.81 1.25 -39.70
C ILE A 257 8.55 2.55 -39.98
N ILE A 258 8.01 3.40 -40.86
CA ILE A 258 8.55 4.73 -41.16
C ILE A 258 7.56 5.77 -40.65
N ILE A 259 7.82 6.35 -39.48
CA ILE A 259 7.05 7.49 -38.96
C ILE A 259 7.58 8.76 -39.61
N ARG A 260 6.77 9.38 -40.47
CA ARG A 260 7.09 10.66 -41.13
C ARG A 260 6.29 11.78 -40.48
N ALA A 261 6.90 12.47 -39.52
CA ALA A 261 6.29 13.61 -38.81
C ALA A 261 5.96 14.80 -39.74
N ASP A 262 6.58 14.84 -40.92
CA ASP A 262 6.44 15.86 -41.96
C ASP A 262 5.36 15.53 -43.01
N LYS A 263 4.83 14.30 -43.03
CA LYS A 263 3.93 13.85 -44.09
C LYS A 263 2.46 14.08 -43.71
N ARG A 264 1.74 14.81 -44.56
CA ARG A 264 0.29 15.01 -44.45
C ARG A 264 -0.49 13.91 -45.19
N PRO A 265 -1.71 13.54 -44.76
CA PRO A 265 -2.60 12.68 -45.54
C PRO A 265 -2.89 13.28 -46.92
N SER A 266 -2.90 12.47 -47.96
CA SER A 266 -3.16 12.92 -49.34
C SER A 266 -4.54 13.58 -49.46
N GLY A 267 -4.60 14.81 -49.97
CA GLY A 267 -5.86 15.56 -50.17
C GLY A 267 -6.31 16.43 -49.00
N SER A 268 -5.56 16.49 -47.89
CA SER A 268 -5.90 17.32 -46.73
C SER A 268 -5.39 18.77 -46.85
N TYR A 269 -6.15 19.73 -46.31
CA TYR A 269 -5.84 21.17 -46.41
C TYR A 269 -4.69 21.56 -45.48
N VAL A 270 -3.83 22.48 -45.92
CA VAL A 270 -2.57 22.93 -45.26
C VAL A 270 -2.76 23.38 -43.80
N ARG A 271 -3.98 23.75 -43.39
CA ARG A 271 -4.32 24.28 -42.05
C ARG A 271 -5.23 23.37 -41.21
N GLN A 272 -5.55 22.17 -41.68
CA GLN A 272 -6.50 21.29 -40.99
C GLN A 272 -5.83 20.46 -39.88
N PHE A 273 -4.53 20.19 -40.01
CA PHE A 273 -3.74 19.47 -39.02
C PHE A 273 -2.45 20.24 -38.71
N ASN A 274 -2.30 20.67 -37.45
CA ASN A 274 -1.02 21.17 -36.96
C ASN A 274 -0.01 20.01 -36.93
N ALA A 275 1.28 20.29 -37.11
CA ALA A 275 2.31 19.30 -36.80
C ALA A 275 2.11 18.84 -35.35
N PRO A 276 2.28 17.53 -35.04
CA PRO A 276 2.12 17.04 -33.68
C PRO A 276 3.02 17.86 -32.75
N THR A 277 2.43 18.52 -31.75
CA THR A 277 3.17 19.24 -30.69
C THR A 277 3.53 18.31 -29.53
N ILE A 278 3.12 17.05 -29.62
CA ILE A 278 3.37 15.99 -28.65
C ILE A 278 4.58 15.16 -29.11
N ASN A 279 5.46 14.82 -28.17
CA ASN A 279 6.68 14.06 -28.41
C ASN A 279 6.44 12.53 -28.42
N GLU A 280 5.19 12.10 -28.42
CA GLU A 280 4.79 10.71 -28.25
C GLU A 280 4.06 10.21 -29.50
N ALA A 281 4.41 9.00 -29.94
CA ALA A 281 3.73 8.30 -31.03
C ALA A 281 3.43 6.87 -30.60
N ALA A 282 2.16 6.45 -30.69
CA ALA A 282 1.77 5.06 -30.53
C ALA A 282 1.66 4.41 -31.92
N VAL A 283 2.39 3.33 -32.14
CA VAL A 283 2.27 2.52 -33.36
C VAL A 283 1.75 1.14 -32.97
N VAL A 284 0.52 0.85 -33.38
CA VAL A 284 -0.07 -0.49 -33.33
C VAL A 284 -0.15 -0.97 -34.76
N ILE A 285 0.51 -2.08 -35.07
CA ILE A 285 0.40 -2.74 -36.38
C ILE A 285 -0.22 -4.10 -36.11
N VAL A 286 -1.47 -4.30 -36.55
CA VAL A 286 -1.94 -5.28 -37.56
C VAL A 286 -3.43 -5.01 -37.84
N GLY A 287 -3.83 -4.92 -39.13
CA GLY A 287 -5.21 -5.12 -39.64
C GLY A 287 -6.29 -4.10 -39.25
N GLU A 288 -7.02 -3.56 -40.23
CA GLU A 288 -7.79 -2.31 -40.14
C GLU A 288 -8.86 -2.21 -39.02
N ASN A 289 -8.97 -0.99 -38.48
CA ASN A 289 -9.98 -0.38 -37.59
C ASN A 289 -9.86 -0.61 -36.08
N LEU A 290 -9.07 0.22 -35.37
CA LEU A 290 -9.21 0.38 -33.92
C LEU A 290 -9.01 1.84 -33.46
N ALA A 291 -10.00 2.35 -32.70
CA ALA A 291 -10.05 3.68 -32.10
C ALA A 291 -9.04 3.85 -30.92
N SER A 292 -8.88 5.10 -30.46
CA SER A 292 -7.86 5.57 -29.50
C SER A 292 -7.63 4.68 -28.28
N ARG A 293 -6.35 4.40 -27.96
CA ARG A 293 -5.91 3.75 -26.71
C ARG A 293 -4.59 4.32 -26.18
N ASP A 294 -4.41 4.22 -24.87
CA ASP A 294 -3.35 4.84 -24.04
C ASP A 294 -2.09 3.97 -23.82
N ILE A 295 -1.89 2.89 -24.58
CA ILE A 295 -0.79 1.93 -24.34
C ILE A 295 0.22 2.00 -25.50
N VAL A 296 1.46 2.35 -25.17
CA VAL A 296 2.60 2.39 -26.11
C VAL A 296 3.42 1.10 -25.95
N ALA A 297 3.48 0.29 -27.01
CA ALA A 297 4.37 -0.87 -27.10
C ALA A 297 5.63 -0.48 -27.90
N ILE A 298 6.82 -0.72 -27.35
CA ILE A 298 8.10 -0.43 -28.01
C ILE A 298 8.92 -1.72 -28.07
N SER A 299 9.13 -2.26 -29.27
CA SER A 299 10.23 -3.20 -29.53
C SER A 299 11.36 -2.45 -30.23
N VAL A 300 12.43 -2.11 -29.50
CA VAL A 300 13.64 -1.56 -30.10
C VAL A 300 14.64 -2.69 -30.29
N VAL A 301 14.89 -3.05 -31.55
CA VAL A 301 16.13 -3.73 -31.94
C VAL A 301 17.10 -2.63 -32.37
N THR A 302 17.92 -2.13 -31.45
CA THR A 302 19.04 -1.24 -31.82
C THR A 302 20.26 -2.09 -32.14
N SER A 303 20.59 -2.21 -33.42
CA SER A 303 21.95 -2.52 -33.83
C SER A 303 22.81 -1.27 -33.67
N SER A 304 23.80 -1.37 -32.78
CA SER A 304 25.05 -0.60 -32.80
C SER A 304 24.99 0.94 -32.68
N SER A 305 25.58 1.39 -31.56
CA SER A 305 26.46 2.56 -31.46
C SER A 305 25.81 3.95 -31.46
N TYR A 306 25.71 4.51 -30.25
CA TYR A 306 25.58 5.93 -29.91
C TYR A 306 24.39 6.69 -30.51
N GLY A 307 23.36 6.87 -29.68
CA GLY A 307 22.32 7.85 -29.91
C GLY A 307 21.14 7.60 -28.98
N ILE A 308 21.05 8.38 -27.90
CA ILE A 308 19.87 8.40 -27.02
C ILE A 308 18.69 8.87 -27.87
N LEU A 309 17.80 7.94 -28.24
CA LEU A 309 16.47 8.27 -28.72
C LEU A 309 15.52 8.25 -27.53
N ARG A 310 15.13 9.45 -27.08
CA ARG A 310 13.94 9.65 -26.24
C ARG A 310 12.72 9.33 -27.11
N VAL A 311 11.93 8.35 -26.66
CA VAL A 311 10.58 7.99 -27.14
C VAL A 311 9.66 8.03 -25.93
#